data_AF-A0A6M2CPT1-F1
#
_entry.id   AF-A0A6M2CPT1-F1
#
_cell.length_a   1.000
_cell.length_b   1.000
_cell.length_c   1.000
_cell.angle_alpha   90.00
_cell.angle_beta   90.00
_cell.angle_gamma   90.00
#
_symmetry.space_group_name_H-M   'P 1'
#
loop_
_entity.id
_entity.type
_entity.pdbx_description
1 polymer ?
#
loop_
_entity_poly.entity_id
_entity_poly.type
_entity_poly.pdbx_seq_one_letter_code
_entity_poly.pdbx_strand_id
1 'polypeptide(L)'
;CALQNGYPYAMEIYCGRNEKDDKTPLGIRVVSNMVSVLEAPEQHGVYFDNFFTSHGLLTKLADQGIRATGTVRDTRTGGCPLKSLKNIKKEERGSFHYKCDGAVYACMWNDNAGVTVSSNHLSHEPVGSAKRFSRHSNKKVDIPQPYLIKKYNEGMGGVDVMDRLLGSYRPRLRRKKWWWNLFSNGLNMAVVAGWLLPCELHKGSDAAMTHIAFWRDVTMSLLQLEQKLTVRPGPRVHSRREDRKTDGHYIISTTQGRCAEC
;
A
#
# COMPACT_ATOMS: atom_id res chain seq x y z
N CYS A 1 3.07 0.68 5.02
CA CYS A 1 3.59 1.98 5.46
C CYS A 1 3.49 2.08 6.98
N ALA A 2 4.45 2.72 7.63
CA ALA A 2 4.34 3.07 9.04
C ALA A 2 3.56 4.39 9.16
N LEU A 3 2.75 4.51 10.22
CA LEU A 3 2.03 5.73 10.60
C LEU A 3 1.01 6.24 9.55
N GLN A 4 0.31 7.32 9.91
CA GLN A 4 -0.54 8.10 9.00
C GLN A 4 0.26 9.01 8.06
N ASN A 5 1.57 9.19 8.29
CA ASN A 5 2.42 10.06 7.47
C ASN A 5 2.84 9.41 6.14
N GLY A 6 2.62 8.10 6.00
CA GLY A 6 2.88 7.33 4.79
C GLY A 6 4.30 6.78 4.65
N TYR A 7 5.14 6.77 5.68
CA TYR A 7 6.52 6.27 5.57
C TYR A 7 6.60 4.81 5.05
N PRO A 8 7.44 4.50 4.06
CA PRO A 8 7.53 3.15 3.50
C PRO A 8 8.39 2.27 4.41
N TYR A 9 7.75 1.35 5.16
CA TYR A 9 8.46 0.46 6.08
C TYR A 9 8.96 -0.81 5.40
N ALA A 10 8.13 -1.43 4.56
CA ALA A 10 8.45 -2.63 3.80
C ALA A 10 7.73 -2.61 2.46
N MET A 11 8.32 -3.28 1.47
CA MET A 11 7.77 -3.45 0.13
C MET A 11 8.11 -4.85 -0.40
N GLU A 12 7.16 -5.44 -1.10
CA GLU A 12 7.32 -6.69 -1.86
C GLU A 12 6.73 -6.45 -3.25
N ILE A 13 7.47 -6.84 -4.28
CA ILE A 13 7.03 -6.70 -5.67
C ILE A 13 6.21 -7.94 -6.03
N TYR A 14 4.98 -7.74 -6.47
CA TYR A 14 4.16 -8.83 -6.99
C TYR A 14 4.68 -9.28 -8.36
N CYS A 15 5.27 -10.48 -8.41
CA CYS A 15 5.84 -11.06 -9.62
C CYS A 15 4.88 -11.99 -10.39
N GLY A 16 3.60 -12.04 -10.01
CA GLY A 16 2.62 -12.94 -10.62
C GLY A 16 2.52 -14.29 -9.91
N ARG A 17 2.31 -15.36 -10.68
CA ARG A 17 2.14 -16.72 -10.15
C ARG A 17 3.50 -17.25 -9.69
N ASN A 18 3.62 -17.53 -8.39
CA ASN A 18 4.76 -18.28 -7.87
C ASN A 18 4.58 -19.76 -8.23
N GLU A 19 5.61 -20.38 -8.80
CA GLU A 19 5.62 -21.81 -9.18
C GLU A 19 5.77 -22.74 -7.98
N LYS A 20 6.23 -22.22 -6.84
CA LYS A 20 6.24 -22.97 -5.58
C LYS A 20 4.80 -23.15 -5.12
N ASP A 21 4.38 -24.41 -5.03
CA ASP A 21 3.03 -24.89 -4.77
C ASP A 21 2.60 -24.62 -3.30
N ASP A 22 2.65 -23.35 -2.91
CA ASP A 22 2.21 -22.88 -1.62
C ASP A 22 0.69 -22.74 -1.66
N LYS A 23 0.00 -23.67 -1.01
CA LYS A 23 -1.46 -23.68 -0.85
C LYS A 23 -1.96 -22.47 -0.04
N THR A 24 -1.08 -21.67 0.54
CA THR A 24 -1.43 -20.48 1.30
C THR A 24 -2.01 -19.39 0.38
N PRO A 25 -3.19 -18.83 0.71
CA PRO A 25 -3.74 -17.70 -0.05
C PRO A 25 -2.78 -16.52 -0.13
N LEU A 26 -2.70 -15.87 -1.30
CA LEU A 26 -1.80 -14.76 -1.58
C LEU A 26 -1.86 -13.66 -0.50
N GLY A 27 -3.06 -13.28 -0.06
CA GLY A 27 -3.25 -12.22 0.93
C GLY A 27 -2.59 -12.55 2.28
N ILE A 28 -2.70 -13.81 2.72
CA ILE A 28 -2.07 -14.26 3.97
C ILE A 28 -0.55 -14.25 3.84
N ARG A 29 -0.02 -14.72 2.70
CA ARG A 29 1.42 -14.75 2.45
C ARG A 29 2.02 -13.34 2.46
N VAL A 30 1.43 -12.43 1.68
CA VAL A 30 1.92 -11.04 1.60
C VAL A 30 1.89 -10.37 2.97
N VAL A 31 0.79 -10.48 3.72
CA VAL A 31 0.72 -9.86 5.07
C VAL A 31 1.72 -10.51 6.03
N SER A 32 1.88 -11.84 6.00
CA SER A 32 2.86 -12.53 6.86
C SER A 32 4.29 -12.04 6.58
N ASN A 33 4.66 -11.89 5.30
CA ASN A 33 5.97 -11.37 4.91
C ASN A 33 6.18 -9.90 5.30
N MET A 34 5.14 -9.08 5.16
CA MET A 34 5.21 -7.65 5.51
C MET A 34 5.33 -7.44 7.02
N VAL A 35 4.73 -8.32 7.81
CA VAL A 35 4.74 -8.22 9.27
C VAL A 35 5.99 -8.87 9.86
N SER A 36 6.64 -9.82 9.18
CA SER A 36 7.86 -10.46 9.69
C SER A 36 9.06 -9.52 9.79
N VAL A 37 9.00 -8.34 9.18
CA VAL A 37 10.03 -7.30 9.32
C VAL A 37 9.81 -6.38 10.53
N LEU A 38 8.66 -6.47 11.22
CA LEU A 38 8.37 -5.61 12.37
C LEU A 38 9.23 -6.04 13.57
N GLU A 39 9.98 -5.08 14.11
CA GLU A 39 10.57 -5.19 15.44
C GLU A 39 9.47 -4.98 16.49
N ALA A 40 9.40 -5.86 17.50
CA ALA A 40 8.38 -5.84 18.56
C ALA A 40 6.93 -5.81 18.00
N PRO A 41 6.49 -6.86 17.26
CA PRO A 41 5.18 -6.92 16.60
C PRO A 41 3.99 -6.62 17.53
N GLU A 42 4.10 -6.95 18.81
CA GLU A 42 3.11 -6.70 19.85
C GLU A 42 2.85 -5.20 20.07
N GLN A 43 3.80 -4.33 19.77
CA GLN A 43 3.68 -2.87 19.92
C GLN A 43 2.94 -2.20 18.76
N HIS A 44 2.73 -2.93 17.66
CA HIS A 44 2.12 -2.39 16.44
C HIS A 44 0.67 -2.82 16.28
N GLY A 45 -0.12 -2.00 15.59
CA GLY A 45 -1.45 -2.33 15.11
C GLY A 45 -1.49 -2.25 13.59
N VAL A 46 -1.78 -3.37 12.92
CA VAL A 46 -1.76 -3.47 11.47
C VAL A 46 -3.16 -3.27 10.90
N TYR A 47 -3.28 -2.42 9.89
CA TYR A 47 -4.52 -2.15 9.18
C TYR A 47 -4.39 -2.55 7.72
N PHE A 48 -5.40 -3.25 7.18
CA PHE A 48 -5.38 -3.70 5.79
C PHE A 48 -6.75 -3.62 5.11
N ASP A 49 -6.73 -3.50 3.79
CA ASP A 49 -7.92 -3.49 2.95
C ASP A 49 -8.52 -4.90 2.79
N ASN A 50 -9.78 -4.94 2.36
CA ASN A 50 -10.61 -6.12 2.13
C ASN A 50 -9.99 -7.20 1.25
N PHE A 51 -9.03 -6.85 0.39
CA PHE A 51 -8.32 -7.81 -0.43
C PHE A 51 -7.51 -8.80 0.42
N PHE A 52 -6.89 -8.32 1.49
CA PHE A 52 -6.02 -9.11 2.37
C PHE A 52 -6.79 -9.71 3.54
N THR A 53 -7.80 -9.01 4.05
CA THR A 53 -8.53 -9.45 5.25
C THR A 53 -9.27 -10.77 5.04
N SER A 54 -9.09 -11.67 5.99
CA SER A 54 -9.89 -12.89 6.14
C SER A 54 -9.88 -13.31 7.60
N HIS A 55 -10.89 -14.08 8.00
CA HIS A 55 -10.95 -14.67 9.34
C HIS A 55 -9.66 -15.44 9.69
N GLY A 56 -9.22 -16.37 8.83
CA GLY A 56 -8.02 -17.16 9.08
C GLY A 56 -6.72 -16.33 9.17
N LEU A 57 -6.63 -15.21 8.46
CA LEU A 57 -5.50 -14.28 8.63
C LEU A 57 -5.51 -13.64 10.03
N LEU A 58 -6.66 -13.17 10.48
CA LEU A 58 -6.79 -12.49 11.77
C LEU A 58 -6.50 -13.43 12.94
N THR A 59 -6.96 -14.69 12.87
CA THR A 59 -6.64 -15.73 13.85
C THR A 59 -5.13 -15.99 13.87
N LYS A 60 -4.50 -16.21 12.71
CA LYS A 60 -3.05 -16.45 12.63
C LYS A 60 -2.23 -15.30 13.22
N LEU A 61 -2.61 -14.06 12.95
CA LEU A 61 -1.94 -12.89 13.52
C LEU A 61 -2.17 -12.77 15.02
N ALA A 62 -3.34 -13.17 15.53
CA ALA A 62 -3.62 -13.21 16.96
C ALA A 62 -2.72 -14.22 17.68
N ASP A 63 -2.53 -15.42 17.11
CA ASP A 63 -1.64 -16.46 17.65
C ASP A 63 -0.18 -15.99 17.73
N GLN A 64 0.20 -15.04 16.87
CA GLN A 64 1.51 -14.41 16.84
C GLN A 64 1.60 -13.13 17.71
N GLY A 65 0.55 -12.78 18.45
CA GLY A 65 0.50 -11.57 19.28
C GLY A 65 0.38 -10.26 18.49
N ILE A 66 0.09 -10.33 17.17
CA ILE A 66 -0.01 -9.16 16.30
C ILE A 66 -1.44 -8.64 16.29
N ARG A 67 -1.60 -7.38 16.66
CA ARG A 67 -2.88 -6.67 16.61
C ARG A 67 -3.21 -6.28 15.18
N ALA A 68 -4.36 -6.71 14.68
CA ALA A 68 -4.73 -6.53 13.29
C ALA A 68 -6.22 -6.21 13.10
N THR A 69 -6.52 -5.32 12.15
CA THR A 69 -7.89 -4.87 11.83
C THR A 69 -8.03 -4.60 10.34
N GLY A 70 -9.13 -5.03 9.73
CA GLY A 70 -9.37 -4.77 8.31
C GLY A 70 -10.83 -4.77 7.94
N THR A 71 -11.17 -4.09 6.83
CA THR A 71 -12.47 -4.31 6.19
C THR A 71 -12.53 -5.74 5.67
N VAL A 72 -13.68 -6.41 5.77
CA VAL A 72 -13.81 -7.81 5.35
C VAL A 72 -15.01 -7.96 4.43
N ARG A 73 -14.88 -8.82 3.42
CA ARG A 73 -16.01 -9.20 2.57
C ARG A 73 -16.89 -10.18 3.32
N ASP A 74 -18.20 -10.10 3.12
CA ASP A 74 -19.18 -10.99 3.77
C ASP A 74 -18.86 -12.49 3.60
N THR A 75 -18.25 -12.88 2.47
CA THR A 75 -17.86 -14.27 2.19
C THR A 75 -16.61 -14.74 2.96
N ARG A 76 -15.93 -13.83 3.68
CA ARG A 76 -14.66 -14.08 4.37
C ARG A 76 -14.72 -13.87 5.88
N THR A 77 -15.91 -13.66 6.43
CA THR A 77 -16.13 -13.47 7.87
C THR A 77 -15.99 -14.77 8.67
N GLY A 78 -16.00 -15.93 8.01
CA GLY A 78 -15.72 -17.23 8.63
C GLY A 78 -16.65 -17.52 9.80
N GLY A 79 -16.07 -17.75 10.99
CA GLY A 79 -16.78 -18.07 12.23
C GLY A 79 -17.70 -16.97 12.77
N CYS A 80 -17.72 -15.80 12.15
CA CYS A 80 -18.55 -14.67 12.55
C CYS A 80 -19.64 -14.34 11.50
N PRO A 81 -20.74 -15.14 11.42
CA PRO A 81 -21.82 -14.86 10.48
C PRO A 81 -22.60 -13.60 10.87
N LEU A 82 -22.58 -12.59 10.01
CA LEU A 82 -23.27 -11.32 10.23
C LEU A 82 -24.61 -11.29 9.47
N LYS A 83 -25.46 -10.31 9.79
CA LYS A 83 -26.66 -10.01 9.01
C LYS A 83 -26.28 -9.77 7.54
N SER A 84 -27.18 -10.07 6.61
CA SER A 84 -26.96 -9.72 5.21
C SER A 84 -26.93 -8.20 5.03
N LEU A 85 -26.13 -7.72 4.08
CA LEU A 85 -26.11 -6.29 3.70
C LEU A 85 -27.50 -5.74 3.32
N LYS A 86 -28.40 -6.60 2.81
CA LYS A 86 -29.79 -6.21 2.47
C LYS A 86 -30.62 -5.92 3.71
N ASN A 87 -30.38 -6.65 4.81
CA ASN A 87 -31.13 -6.49 6.04
C ASN A 87 -30.62 -5.29 6.83
N ILE A 88 -29.30 -5.11 6.94
CA ILE A 88 -28.75 -3.97 7.69
C ILE A 88 -29.09 -2.62 7.04
N LYS A 89 -29.19 -2.56 5.70
CA LYS A 89 -29.58 -1.35 4.98
C LYS A 89 -31.02 -0.90 5.25
N LYS A 90 -31.87 -1.79 5.78
CA LYS A 90 -33.25 -1.45 6.18
C LYS A 90 -33.31 -0.87 7.59
N GLU A 91 -32.26 -1.05 8.38
CA GLU A 91 -32.16 -0.51 9.73
C GLU A 91 -31.77 0.97 9.68
N GLU A 92 -31.98 1.68 10.79
CA GLU A 92 -31.63 3.09 10.88
C GLU A 92 -30.14 3.31 10.64
N ARG A 93 -29.80 4.46 10.05
CA ARG A 93 -28.41 4.85 9.82
C ARG A 93 -27.69 5.01 11.17
N GLY A 94 -26.56 4.35 11.34
CA GLY A 94 -25.83 4.24 12.60
C GLY A 94 -26.02 2.91 13.32
N SER A 95 -27.01 2.11 12.91
CA SER A 95 -27.16 0.73 13.41
C SER A 95 -25.93 -0.12 13.08
N PHE A 96 -25.65 -1.07 13.96
CA PHE A 96 -24.59 -2.03 13.76
C PHE A 96 -24.98 -3.40 14.31
N HIS A 97 -24.38 -4.43 13.72
CA HIS A 97 -24.52 -5.81 14.16
C HIS A 97 -23.13 -6.44 14.29
N TYR A 98 -22.92 -7.24 15.32
CA TYR A 98 -21.61 -7.82 15.59
C TYR A 98 -21.69 -9.29 15.97
N LYS A 99 -20.57 -9.98 15.77
CA LYS A 99 -20.31 -11.34 16.24
C LYS A 99 -18.85 -11.45 16.67
N CYS A 100 -18.60 -12.31 17.64
CA CYS A 100 -17.27 -12.67 18.09
C CYS A 100 -17.26 -14.19 18.31
N ASP A 101 -16.22 -14.85 17.84
CA ASP A 101 -15.99 -16.28 18.08
C ASP A 101 -14.89 -16.53 19.13
N GLY A 102 -14.48 -15.48 19.84
CA GLY A 102 -13.41 -15.49 20.84
C GLY A 102 -12.06 -15.06 20.28
N ALA A 103 -11.74 -15.40 19.02
CA ALA A 103 -10.48 -15.03 18.39
C ALA A 103 -10.62 -13.78 17.50
N VAL A 104 -11.74 -13.67 16.78
CA VAL A 104 -12.01 -12.59 15.85
C VAL A 104 -13.35 -11.94 16.18
N TYR A 105 -13.34 -10.62 16.21
CA TYR A 105 -14.50 -9.77 16.36
C TYR A 105 -14.88 -9.16 15.01
N ALA A 106 -16.10 -9.36 14.55
CA ALA A 106 -16.62 -8.78 13.31
C ALA A 106 -17.81 -7.87 13.59
N CYS A 107 -17.81 -6.68 12.99
CA CYS A 107 -18.86 -5.69 13.11
C CYS A 107 -19.27 -5.17 11.73
N MET A 108 -20.57 -5.21 11.44
CA MET A 108 -21.18 -4.55 10.30
C MET A 108 -21.85 -3.26 10.78
N TRP A 109 -21.50 -2.13 10.17
CA TRP A 109 -22.05 -0.80 10.50
C TRP A 109 -22.77 -0.22 9.28
N ASN A 110 -23.98 0.31 9.49
CA ASN A 110 -24.79 0.92 8.44
C ASN A 110 -24.62 2.44 8.44
N ASP A 111 -23.87 2.98 7.48
CA ASP A 111 -23.79 4.43 7.24
C ASP A 111 -24.54 4.79 5.94
N ASN A 112 -23.88 5.35 4.93
CA ASN A 112 -24.46 5.47 3.58
C ASN A 112 -24.58 4.09 2.89
N ALA A 113 -23.70 3.17 3.28
CA ALA A 113 -23.71 1.78 2.89
C ALA A 113 -23.24 0.93 4.08
N GLY A 114 -23.66 -0.34 4.11
CA GLY A 114 -23.15 -1.30 5.08
C GLY A 114 -21.66 -1.56 4.85
N VAL A 115 -20.87 -1.41 5.90
CA VAL A 115 -19.43 -1.72 5.92
C VAL A 115 -19.15 -2.75 7.00
N THR A 116 -18.41 -3.79 6.66
CA THR A 116 -18.00 -4.83 7.61
C THR A 116 -16.51 -4.68 7.91
N VAL A 117 -16.18 -4.58 9.20
CA VAL A 117 -14.79 -4.57 9.70
C VAL A 117 -14.62 -5.71 10.68
N SER A 118 -13.49 -6.41 10.58
CA SER A 118 -13.08 -7.43 11.53
C SER A 118 -11.75 -7.08 12.17
N SER A 119 -11.60 -7.43 13.44
CA SER A 119 -10.41 -7.21 14.25
C SER A 119 -10.17 -8.39 15.17
N ASN A 120 -8.92 -8.64 15.53
CA ASN A 120 -8.56 -9.62 16.57
C ASN A 120 -8.33 -8.99 17.96
N HIS A 121 -8.45 -7.67 18.10
CA HIS A 121 -8.15 -6.95 19.34
C HIS A 121 -9.09 -5.79 19.65
N LEU A 122 -9.93 -5.36 18.69
CA LEU A 122 -10.90 -4.28 18.86
C LEU A 122 -12.33 -4.81 18.88
N SER A 123 -13.19 -4.11 19.62
CA SER A 123 -14.63 -4.36 19.66
C SER A 123 -15.43 -3.12 19.22
N HIS A 124 -16.74 -3.18 19.35
CA HIS A 124 -17.62 -2.03 19.11
C HIS A 124 -17.55 -0.96 20.21
N GLU A 125 -17.08 -1.32 21.40
CA GLU A 125 -17.04 -0.44 22.56
C GLU A 125 -15.69 0.29 22.70
N PRO A 126 -15.67 1.55 23.19
CA PRO A 126 -16.84 2.39 23.45
C PRO A 126 -17.51 2.89 22.16
N VAL A 127 -18.84 2.85 22.09
CA VAL A 127 -19.57 3.45 20.96
C VAL A 127 -19.41 4.96 20.98
N GLY A 128 -18.83 5.51 19.92
CA GLY A 128 -18.64 6.95 19.73
C GLY A 128 -19.68 7.56 18.80
N SER A 129 -19.42 8.81 18.39
CA SER A 129 -20.21 9.49 17.38
C SER A 129 -19.32 9.98 16.23
N ALA A 130 -19.81 9.83 15.00
CA ALA A 130 -19.18 10.34 13.78
C ALA A 130 -20.05 11.43 13.15
N LYS A 131 -19.48 12.61 12.95
CA LYS A 131 -20.12 13.69 12.19
C LYS A 131 -20.20 13.31 10.71
N ARG A 132 -21.42 13.09 10.22
CA ARG A 132 -21.69 12.71 8.83
C ARG A 132 -22.68 13.66 8.19
N PHE A 133 -22.48 13.95 6.91
CA PHE A 133 -23.47 14.72 6.16
C PHE A 133 -24.70 13.86 5.88
N SER A 134 -25.88 14.39 6.14
CA SER A 134 -27.16 13.79 5.76
C SER A 134 -27.77 14.60 4.62
N ARG A 135 -28.03 13.92 3.49
CA ARG A 135 -28.70 14.55 2.35
C ARG A 135 -30.16 14.91 2.66
N HIS A 136 -30.82 14.15 3.53
CA HIS A 136 -32.22 14.36 3.88
C HIS A 136 -32.42 15.65 4.69
N SER A 137 -31.56 15.90 5.69
CA SER A 137 -31.63 17.10 6.52
C SER A 137 -30.73 18.25 6.03
N ASN A 138 -29.98 18.02 4.95
CA ASN A 138 -28.98 18.95 4.38
C ASN A 138 -27.99 19.51 5.42
N LYS A 139 -27.67 18.72 6.45
CA LYS A 139 -26.87 19.12 7.62
C LYS A 139 -25.95 17.98 8.04
N LYS A 140 -24.91 18.32 8.81
CA LYS A 140 -24.10 17.32 9.51
C LYS A 140 -24.87 16.82 10.73
N VAL A 141 -25.03 15.51 10.80
CA VAL A 141 -25.67 14.78 11.91
C VAL A 141 -24.65 13.89 12.58
N ASP A 142 -24.85 13.68 13.87
CA ASP A 142 -24.04 12.79 14.69
C ASP A 142 -24.60 11.37 14.59
N ILE A 143 -23.77 10.44 14.12
CA ILE A 143 -24.16 9.05 13.89
C ILE A 143 -23.38 8.15 14.84
N PRO A 144 -24.05 7.26 15.60
CA PRO A 144 -23.37 6.27 16.42
C PRO A 144 -22.36 5.48 15.58
N GLN A 145 -21.10 5.43 16.05
CA GLN A 145 -20.01 4.78 15.35
C GLN A 145 -19.30 3.80 16.30
N PRO A 146 -19.23 2.49 15.94
CA PRO A 146 -18.47 1.51 16.71
C PRO A 146 -16.97 1.86 16.77
N TYR A 147 -16.33 1.57 17.90
CA TYR A 147 -14.92 1.90 18.15
C TYR A 147 -13.96 1.34 17.10
N LEU A 148 -14.10 0.05 16.74
CA LEU A 148 -13.26 -0.54 15.69
C LEU A 148 -13.37 0.16 14.33
N ILE A 149 -14.53 0.73 13.99
CA ILE A 149 -14.72 1.45 12.72
C ILE A 149 -13.97 2.77 12.76
N LYS A 150 -14.04 3.48 13.90
CA LYS A 150 -13.27 4.70 14.12
C LYS A 150 -11.77 4.43 13.98
N LYS A 151 -11.27 3.40 14.66
CA LYS A 151 -9.86 3.01 14.62
C LYS A 151 -9.39 2.58 13.23
N TYR A 152 -10.22 1.83 12.51
CA TYR A 152 -9.91 1.47 11.12
C TYR A 152 -9.76 2.71 10.22
N ASN A 153 -10.69 3.66 10.30
CA ASN A 153 -10.61 4.89 9.51
C ASN A 153 -9.38 5.75 9.88
N GLU A 154 -8.97 5.74 11.14
CA GLU A 154 -7.72 6.38 11.58
C GLU A 154 -6.48 5.64 11.03
N GLY A 155 -6.50 4.31 10.95
CA GLY A 155 -5.32 3.50 10.61
C GLY A 155 -5.09 3.24 9.12
N MET A 156 -6.13 3.22 8.29
CA MET A 156 -6.03 2.75 6.90
C MET A 156 -5.29 3.69 5.92
N GLY A 157 -5.17 4.99 6.24
CA GLY A 157 -4.77 6.01 5.27
C GLY A 157 -3.27 6.08 4.92
N GLY A 158 -2.39 5.35 5.62
CA GLY A 158 -0.94 5.48 5.42
C GLY A 158 -0.47 5.12 4.00
N VAL A 159 -1.07 4.11 3.38
CA VAL A 159 -0.72 3.71 1.99
C VAL A 159 -1.21 4.75 0.99
N ASP A 160 -2.42 5.27 1.14
CA ASP A 160 -2.98 6.30 0.26
C ASP A 160 -2.16 7.61 0.33
N VAL A 161 -1.67 7.96 1.53
CA VAL A 161 -0.78 9.12 1.72
C VAL A 161 0.52 8.91 0.95
N MET A 162 1.14 7.73 1.06
CA MET A 162 2.33 7.39 0.29
C MET A 162 2.07 7.49 -1.22
N ASP A 163 0.98 6.88 -1.72
CA ASP A 163 0.63 6.92 -3.14
C ASP A 163 0.43 8.36 -3.65
N ARG A 164 -0.18 9.22 -2.83
CA ARG A 164 -0.32 10.66 -3.13
C ARG A 164 1.04 11.38 -3.19
N LEU A 165 1.94 11.09 -2.25
CA LEU A 165 3.28 11.67 -2.23
C LEU A 165 4.09 11.23 -3.46
N LEU A 166 4.06 9.94 -3.79
CA LEU A 166 4.70 9.40 -4.99
C LEU A 166 4.10 9.97 -6.27
N GLY A 167 2.79 10.19 -6.31
CA GLY A 167 2.08 10.76 -7.45
C GLY A 167 2.42 12.23 -7.72
N SER A 168 2.80 12.98 -6.68
CA SER A 168 3.02 14.43 -6.78
C SER A 168 4.22 14.80 -7.67
N TYR A 169 5.33 14.06 -7.56
CA TYR A 169 6.57 14.31 -8.32
C TYR A 169 7.01 13.08 -9.13
N ARG A 170 6.06 12.28 -9.60
CA ARG A 170 6.34 11.02 -10.31
C ARG A 170 7.23 11.24 -11.54
N PRO A 171 8.42 10.61 -11.62
CA PRO A 171 9.27 10.70 -12.80
C PRO A 171 8.58 10.10 -14.03
N ARG A 172 8.34 10.91 -15.07
CA ARG A 172 7.74 10.46 -16.34
C ARG A 172 8.84 10.12 -17.34
N LEU A 173 9.42 8.93 -17.21
CA LEU A 173 10.40 8.41 -18.17
C LEU A 173 9.75 7.38 -19.08
N ARG A 174 9.46 7.75 -20.34
CA ARG A 174 8.93 6.80 -21.32
C ARG A 174 10.08 5.93 -21.84
N ARG A 175 10.19 4.69 -21.33
CA ARG A 175 11.18 3.70 -21.78
C ARG A 175 10.49 2.40 -22.19
N LYS A 176 11.09 1.67 -23.14
CA LYS A 176 10.53 0.42 -23.68
C LYS A 176 10.56 -0.75 -22.69
N LYS A 177 11.47 -0.74 -21.71
CA LYS A 177 11.62 -1.85 -20.75
C LYS A 177 10.79 -1.59 -19.49
N TRP A 178 9.98 -2.57 -19.08
CA TRP A 178 9.04 -2.47 -17.96
C TRP A 178 9.71 -2.16 -16.60
N TRP A 179 10.92 -2.68 -16.37
CA TRP A 179 11.66 -2.49 -15.12
C TRP A 179 12.07 -1.04 -14.86
N TRP A 180 12.11 -0.19 -15.89
CA TRP A 180 12.38 1.24 -15.71
C TRP A 180 11.34 1.91 -14.81
N ASN A 181 10.08 1.48 -14.88
CA ASN A 181 9.02 1.99 -14.03
C ASN A 181 9.22 1.59 -12.57
N LEU A 182 9.73 0.38 -12.31
CA LEU A 182 10.05 -0.05 -10.94
C LEU A 182 11.22 0.75 -10.39
N PHE A 183 12.30 0.89 -11.17
CA PHE A 183 13.48 1.65 -10.77
C PHE A 183 13.15 3.11 -10.46
N SER A 184 12.44 3.80 -11.37
CA SER A 184 12.09 5.21 -11.16
C SER A 184 11.15 5.41 -9.98
N ASN A 185 10.20 4.48 -9.76
CA ASN A 185 9.31 4.53 -8.60
C ASN A 185 10.04 4.22 -7.29
N GLY A 186 11.03 3.32 -7.32
CA GLY A 186 11.90 3.04 -6.17
C GLY A 186 12.75 4.25 -5.77
N LEU A 187 13.33 4.96 -6.74
CA LEU A 187 14.03 6.23 -6.47
C LEU A 187 13.08 7.29 -5.88
N ASN A 188 11.90 7.45 -6.48
CA ASN A 188 10.88 8.37 -5.97
C ASN A 188 10.51 8.04 -4.51
N MET A 189 10.34 6.75 -4.20
CA MET A 189 10.08 6.29 -2.83
C MET A 189 11.24 6.58 -1.87
N ALA A 190 12.49 6.42 -2.29
CA ALA A 190 13.65 6.75 -1.48
C ALA A 190 13.71 8.26 -1.16
N VAL A 191 13.38 9.13 -2.12
CA VAL A 191 13.31 10.58 -1.90
C VAL A 191 12.19 10.92 -0.91
N VAL A 192 11.00 10.32 -1.07
CA VAL A 192 9.88 10.52 -0.13
C VAL A 192 10.25 10.03 1.28
N ALA A 193 10.88 8.87 1.41
CA ALA A 193 11.34 8.35 2.70
C ALA A 193 12.37 9.27 3.36
N GLY A 194 13.35 9.74 2.58
CA GLY A 194 14.38 10.68 3.03
C GLY A 194 13.82 12.04 3.46
N TRP A 195 12.73 12.49 2.84
CA TRP A 195 12.02 13.70 3.24
C TRP A 195 11.20 13.51 4.53
N LEU A 196 10.50 12.36 4.65
CA LEU A 196 9.62 12.10 5.79
C LEU A 196 10.39 11.95 7.12
N LEU A 197 11.62 11.42 7.10
CA LEU A 197 12.42 11.21 8.32
C LEU A 197 12.71 12.52 9.07
N PRO A 198 13.31 13.57 8.46
CA PRO A 198 13.48 14.87 9.10
C PRO A 198 12.16 15.51 9.53
N CYS A 199 11.10 15.38 8.73
CA CYS A 199 9.78 15.91 9.07
C CYS A 199 9.20 15.27 10.34
N GLU A 200 9.46 13.98 10.55
CA GLU A 200 9.03 13.24 11.73
C GLU A 200 9.88 13.60 12.97
N LEU A 201 11.21 13.71 12.79
CA LEU A 201 12.14 14.05 13.87
C LEU A 201 12.02 15.51 14.34
N HIS A 202 11.65 16.44 13.45
CA HIS A 202 11.54 17.87 13.75
C HIS A 202 10.09 18.36 13.75
N LYS A 203 9.14 17.51 14.14
CA LYS A 203 7.73 17.89 14.28
C LYS A 203 7.57 19.14 15.14
N GLY A 204 6.98 20.19 14.58
CA GLY A 204 6.72 21.45 15.28
C GLY A 204 7.82 22.51 15.15
N SER A 205 8.89 22.24 14.39
CA SER A 205 9.87 23.26 14.00
C SER A 205 9.45 23.94 12.69
N ASP A 206 9.58 25.27 12.64
CA ASP A 206 9.44 26.06 11.40
C ASP A 206 10.51 25.72 10.34
N ALA A 207 11.52 24.93 10.70
CA ALA A 207 12.55 24.44 9.79
C ALA A 207 12.10 23.26 8.92
N ALA A 208 10.83 22.81 9.01
CA ALA A 208 10.33 21.70 8.22
C ALA A 208 10.29 22.05 6.73
N MET A 209 11.20 21.45 5.96
CA MET A 209 11.30 21.66 4.53
C MET A 209 10.08 21.09 3.79
N THR A 210 9.54 21.87 2.85
CA THR A 210 8.46 21.38 1.97
C THR A 210 8.96 20.25 1.07
N HIS A 211 8.07 19.34 0.67
CA HIS A 211 8.44 18.22 -0.20
C HIS A 211 9.14 18.68 -1.49
N ILE A 212 8.67 19.77 -2.11
CA ILE A 212 9.30 20.34 -3.31
C ILE A 212 10.69 20.94 -3.05
N ALA A 213 10.89 21.59 -1.91
CA ALA A 213 12.19 22.14 -1.55
C ALA A 213 13.20 21.00 -1.34
N PHE A 214 12.79 19.92 -0.66
CA PHE A 214 13.64 18.75 -0.50
C PHE A 214 14.02 18.11 -1.85
N TRP A 215 13.07 17.98 -2.77
CA TRP A 215 13.35 17.53 -4.13
C TRP A 215 14.37 18.39 -4.87
N ARG A 216 14.25 19.72 -4.74
CA ARG A 216 15.20 20.67 -5.34
C ARG A 216 16.58 20.50 -4.73
N ASP A 217 16.68 20.39 -3.42
CA ASP A 217 17.97 20.25 -2.71
C ASP A 217 18.68 18.94 -3.07
N VAL A 218 17.93 17.83 -3.14
CA VAL A 218 18.47 16.55 -3.63
C VAL A 218 18.97 16.68 -5.06
N THR A 219 18.19 17.33 -5.94
CA THR A 219 18.56 17.52 -7.34
C THR A 219 19.82 18.37 -7.49
N MET A 220 19.89 19.50 -6.78
CA MET A 220 21.05 20.40 -6.81
C MET A 220 22.30 19.70 -6.28
N SER A 221 22.17 18.94 -5.20
CA SER A 221 23.28 18.16 -4.63
C SER A 221 23.80 17.12 -5.61
N LEU A 222 22.91 16.40 -6.31
CA LEU A 222 23.30 15.42 -7.32
C LEU A 222 23.99 16.07 -8.53
N LEU A 223 23.50 17.22 -9.02
CA LEU A 223 24.12 17.94 -10.14
C LEU A 223 25.51 18.46 -9.80
N GLN A 224 25.73 18.90 -8.56
CA GLN A 224 27.06 19.32 -8.07
C GLN A 224 28.04 18.13 -7.98
N LEU A 225 27.55 16.93 -7.68
CA LEU A 225 28.35 15.70 -7.68
C LEU A 225 28.68 15.22 -9.11
N GLU A 226 27.76 15.37 -10.06
CA GLU A 226 27.95 14.91 -11.46
C GLU A 226 29.08 15.64 -12.19
N GLN A 227 29.43 16.86 -11.81
CA GLN A 227 30.64 17.52 -12.34
C GLN A 227 31.93 16.70 -12.10
N LYS A 228 31.90 15.71 -11.20
CA LYS A 228 33.04 14.83 -10.87
C LYS A 228 32.95 13.42 -11.45
N LEU A 229 31.87 13.04 -12.13
CA LEU A 229 31.73 11.72 -12.76
C LEU A 229 32.30 11.74 -14.18
N THR A 230 33.57 11.34 -14.32
CA THR A 230 34.11 10.99 -15.64
C THR A 230 33.35 9.77 -16.16
N VAL A 231 32.47 9.99 -17.13
CA VAL A 231 31.76 8.91 -17.82
C VAL A 231 32.79 8.09 -18.59
N ARG A 232 33.31 7.04 -17.96
CA ARG A 232 34.09 6.02 -18.66
C ARG A 232 33.11 5.16 -19.46
N PRO A 233 33.24 5.06 -20.79
CA PRO A 233 32.40 4.15 -21.54
C PRO A 233 32.55 2.74 -20.96
N GLY A 234 31.42 2.10 -20.64
CA GLY A 234 31.41 0.73 -20.15
C GLY A 234 32.09 -0.21 -21.16
N PRO A 235 32.53 -1.41 -20.73
CA PRO A 235 33.18 -2.36 -21.62
C PRO A 235 32.32 -2.60 -22.85
N ARG A 236 32.86 -2.29 -24.05
CA ARG A 236 32.20 -2.67 -25.30
C ARG A 236 32.24 -4.19 -25.36
N VAL A 237 31.09 -4.84 -25.22
CA VAL A 237 30.97 -6.26 -25.55
C VAL A 237 31.15 -6.38 -27.06
N HIS A 238 32.34 -6.76 -27.51
CA HIS A 238 32.51 -7.26 -28.87
C HIS A 238 31.76 -8.59 -28.95
N SER A 239 30.62 -8.61 -29.66
CA SER A 239 29.97 -9.87 -29.99
C SER A 239 30.98 -10.77 -30.69
N ARG A 240 31.22 -11.97 -30.17
CA ARG A 240 32.03 -12.97 -30.89
C ARG A 240 31.38 -13.21 -32.25
N ARG A 241 32.21 -13.25 -33.30
CA ARG A 241 31.82 -13.37 -34.72
C ARG A 241 31.06 -14.66 -35.06
N GLU A 242 30.85 -15.57 -34.11
CA GLU A 242 30.36 -16.93 -34.36
C GLU A 242 28.85 -17.10 -34.20
N ASP A 243 28.11 -16.13 -33.65
CA ASP A 243 26.65 -16.23 -33.46
C ASP A 243 25.83 -15.85 -34.71
N ARG A 244 26.30 -16.20 -35.92
CA ARG A 244 25.51 -16.02 -37.15
C ARG A 244 25.45 -17.30 -37.97
N LYS A 245 24.37 -18.05 -37.77
CA LYS A 245 23.59 -18.85 -38.74
C LYS A 245 22.30 -19.27 -37.99
N THR A 246 21.10 -19.21 -38.55
CA THR A 246 20.65 -19.49 -39.93
C THR A 246 19.51 -18.56 -40.38
N ASP A 247 19.25 -18.58 -41.68
CA ASP A 247 18.13 -17.99 -42.43
C ASP A 247 18.32 -16.56 -42.98
N GLY A 248 19.09 -16.50 -44.07
CA GLY A 248 18.73 -15.71 -45.25
C GLY A 248 18.97 -14.20 -45.24
N HIS A 249 19.19 -13.55 -44.11
CA HIS A 249 19.24 -12.08 -44.06
C HIS A 249 20.61 -11.52 -43.64
N TYR A 250 21.23 -10.75 -44.54
CA TYR A 250 22.44 -9.99 -44.25
C TYR A 250 22.10 -8.69 -43.51
N ILE A 251 22.60 -8.52 -42.29
CA ILE A 251 22.64 -7.20 -41.64
C ILE A 251 23.82 -6.43 -42.23
N ILE A 252 23.54 -5.54 -43.16
CA ILE A 252 24.49 -4.53 -43.65
C ILE A 252 24.57 -3.43 -42.58
N SER A 253 25.78 -3.02 -42.19
CA SER A 253 25.94 -1.90 -41.27
C SER A 253 25.60 -0.59 -42.00
N THR A 254 24.47 0.02 -41.65
CA THR A 254 24.11 1.35 -42.12
C THR A 254 24.22 2.36 -40.97
N THR A 255 24.60 3.59 -41.28
CA THR A 255 24.67 4.71 -40.30
C THR A 255 23.30 5.35 -40.05
N GLN A 256 22.26 4.96 -40.79
CA GLN A 256 20.87 5.36 -40.57
C GLN A 256 20.03 4.12 -40.27
N GLY A 257 19.59 4.00 -39.02
CA GLY A 257 18.94 2.80 -38.47
C GLY A 257 17.50 2.56 -38.96
N ARG A 258 17.29 2.36 -40.27
CA ARG A 258 16.13 1.65 -40.82
C ARG A 258 16.55 0.80 -42.03
N CYS A 259 15.95 -0.38 -42.13
CA CYS A 259 16.06 -1.25 -43.30
C CYS A 259 15.36 -0.57 -44.48
N ALA A 260 15.93 -0.65 -45.69
CA ALA A 260 15.32 -0.06 -46.89
C ALA A 260 14.04 -0.78 -47.36
N GLU A 261 13.74 -1.96 -46.81
CA GLU A 261 12.57 -2.78 -47.12
C GLU A 261 11.57 -2.85 -45.93
N CYS A 262 11.68 -1.96 -44.93
CA CYS A 262 10.76 -1.89 -43.77
C CYS A 262 10.36 -0.46 -43.41
#